data_AF-A0A921BC00-F1
#
_entry.id   AF-A0A921BC00-F1
#
_cell.length_a   1.000
_cell.length_b   1.000
_cell.length_c   1.000
_cell.angle_alpha   90.00
_cell.angle_beta   90.00
_cell.angle_gamma   90.00
#
_symmetry.space_group_name_H-M   'P 1'
#
loop_
_entity.id
_entity.type
_entity.pdbx_description
1 polymer ?
#
loop_
_entity_poly.entity_id
_entity_poly.type
_entity_poly.pdbx_seq_one_letter_code
_entity_poly.pdbx_strand_id
1 'polypeptide(L)'
;MGLIIRTVAEGKSEEQLTNDYKTLIKKWRTLENKTKRAKAPCIVYEDLETASSVIRDLFSSDVEKIVIDSKKLYRKTQTYLEEVSPNMASRLDYYKLKTPIFEGMGIEDDIAKLLRPKVWLKSGAYFIIEKTEAMVVVDVNSGRFVGKKGHEENLLKLTRSSTGSSWAITLRDLSG
;
A
#
# COMPACT_ATOMS: atom_id res chain seq x y z
N MET A 1 -23.79 12.63 16.52
CA MET A 1 -22.61 11.93 15.95
C MET A 1 -22.67 12.13 14.45
N GLY A 2 -21.61 12.65 13.84
CA GLY A 2 -21.54 12.84 12.38
C GLY A 2 -20.82 11.68 11.72
N LEU A 3 -21.11 11.41 10.45
CA LEU A 3 -20.40 10.43 9.64
C LEU A 3 -19.91 11.07 8.34
N ILE A 4 -18.74 10.65 7.89
CA ILE A 4 -18.16 11.03 6.60
C ILE A 4 -17.98 9.74 5.80
N ILE A 5 -18.63 9.68 4.63
CA ILE A 5 -18.42 8.60 3.67
C ILE A 5 -17.15 8.93 2.86
N ARG A 6 -16.20 7.99 2.84
CA ARG A 6 -14.92 8.15 2.12
C ARG A 6 -15.03 7.66 0.69
N THR A 7 -14.11 8.08 -0.18
CA THR A 7 -14.02 7.63 -1.58
C THR A 7 -13.95 6.10 -1.72
N VAL A 8 -13.31 5.40 -0.79
CA VAL A 8 -13.26 3.93 -0.75
C VAL A 8 -14.62 3.23 -0.58
N ALA A 9 -15.67 3.97 -0.23
CA ALA A 9 -17.04 3.47 -0.13
C ALA A 9 -17.73 3.38 -1.51
N GLU A 10 -17.13 3.94 -2.57
CA GLU A 10 -17.67 3.88 -3.92
C GLU A 10 -17.87 2.41 -4.37
N GLY A 11 -19.06 2.11 -4.89
CA GLY A 11 -19.43 0.77 -5.36
C GLY A 11 -19.68 -0.28 -4.26
N LYS A 12 -19.62 0.09 -2.97
CA LYS A 12 -19.96 -0.82 -1.86
C LYS A 12 -21.47 -0.92 -1.66
N SER A 13 -21.94 -2.09 -1.25
CA SER A 13 -23.37 -2.31 -0.97
C SER A 13 -23.80 -1.65 0.33
N GLU A 14 -25.10 -1.34 0.45
CA GLU A 14 -25.68 -0.80 1.69
C GLU A 14 -25.42 -1.71 2.90
N GLU A 15 -25.44 -3.02 2.70
CA GLU A 15 -25.12 -4.01 3.74
C GLU A 15 -23.68 -3.88 4.24
N GLN A 16 -22.72 -3.70 3.32
CA GLN A 16 -21.31 -3.49 3.66
C GLN A 16 -21.12 -2.19 4.46
N LEU A 17 -21.74 -1.09 4.02
CA LEU A 17 -21.69 0.19 4.72
C LEU A 17 -22.34 0.12 6.11
N THR A 18 -23.45 -0.58 6.21
CA THR A 18 -24.16 -0.79 7.48
C THR A 18 -23.31 -1.61 8.46
N ASN A 19 -22.61 -2.63 7.97
CA ASN A 19 -21.72 -3.44 8.79
C ASN A 19 -20.49 -2.64 9.27
N ASP A 20 -19.91 -1.82 8.40
CA ASP A 20 -18.80 -0.93 8.77
C ASP A 20 -19.24 0.10 9.83
N TYR A 21 -20.42 0.70 9.66
CA TYR A 21 -21.02 1.60 10.66
C TYR A 21 -21.22 0.91 12.02
N LYS A 22 -21.80 -0.29 12.04
CA LYS A 22 -22.01 -1.06 13.29
C LYS A 22 -20.68 -1.36 13.99
N THR A 23 -19.64 -1.69 13.21
CA THR A 23 -18.29 -1.94 13.71
C THR A 23 -17.70 -0.68 14.34
N LEU A 24 -17.85 0.48 13.69
CA LEU A 24 -17.40 1.78 14.20
C LEU A 24 -18.08 2.12 15.54
N ILE A 25 -19.41 1.96 15.64
CA ILE A 25 -20.16 2.20 16.89
C ILE A 25 -19.70 1.27 18.00
N LYS A 26 -19.48 -0.01 17.71
CA LYS A 26 -19.02 -0.99 18.70
C LYS A 26 -17.64 -0.61 19.24
N LYS A 27 -16.72 -0.19 18.37
CA LYS A 27 -15.40 0.32 18.75
C LYS A 27 -15.52 1.57 19.64
N TRP A 28 -16.35 2.53 19.24
CA TRP A 28 -16.61 3.74 20.03
C TRP A 28 -17.11 3.44 21.44
N ARG A 29 -18.14 2.58 21.58
CA ARG A 29 -18.68 2.19 22.89
C ARG A 29 -17.66 1.47 23.76
N THR A 30 -16.81 0.64 23.15
CA THR A 30 -15.72 -0.06 23.86
C THR A 30 -14.71 0.94 24.41
N LEU A 31 -14.33 1.94 23.62
CA LEU A 31 -13.42 3.01 24.03
C LEU A 31 -14.02 3.90 25.11
N GLU A 32 -15.29 4.29 24.98
CA GLU A 32 -15.98 5.09 26.00
C GLU A 32 -15.98 4.36 27.36
N ASN A 33 -16.30 3.06 27.35
CA ASN A 33 -16.30 2.23 28.56
C ASN A 33 -14.91 1.99 29.15
N LYS A 34 -13.86 1.92 28.30
CA LYS A 34 -12.47 1.82 28.76
C LYS A 34 -12.03 3.13 29.40
N THR A 35 -12.38 4.26 28.80
CA THR A 35 -12.03 5.60 29.27
C THR A 35 -12.65 5.89 30.64
N LYS A 36 -13.92 5.52 30.86
CA LYS A 36 -14.61 5.66 32.15
C LYS A 36 -13.96 4.86 33.29
N ARG A 37 -13.21 3.80 32.98
CA ARG A 37 -12.61 2.88 33.98
C ARG A 37 -11.11 3.07 34.19
N ALA A 38 -10.42 3.71 33.26
CA ALA A 38 -8.98 3.81 33.29
C ALA A 38 -8.50 5.00 34.14
N LYS A 39 -7.46 4.80 34.94
CA LYS A 39 -6.81 5.88 35.70
C LYS A 39 -5.74 6.56 34.84
N ALA A 40 -5.76 7.90 34.82
CA ALA A 40 -4.82 8.69 34.03
C ALA A 40 -3.42 8.77 34.67
N PRO A 41 -2.34 8.94 33.88
CA PRO A 41 -2.31 8.91 32.40
C PRO A 41 -2.26 7.47 31.87
N CYS A 42 -3.06 7.15 30.86
CA CYS A 42 -3.05 5.84 30.22
C CYS A 42 -3.46 5.91 28.75
N ILE A 43 -3.04 4.91 27.97
CA ILE A 43 -3.43 4.77 26.56
C ILE A 43 -4.80 4.08 26.49
N VAL A 44 -5.82 4.82 26.08
CA VAL A 44 -7.18 4.29 25.87
C VAL A 44 -7.35 3.69 24.47
N TYR A 45 -6.71 4.28 23.47
CA TYR A 45 -6.66 3.80 22.09
C TYR A 45 -5.22 3.98 21.57
N GLU A 46 -4.67 2.94 20.95
CA GLU A 46 -3.41 3.00 20.21
C GLU A 46 -3.78 2.71 18.77
N ASP A 47 -3.59 3.70 17.89
CA ASP A 47 -3.75 3.44 16.46
C ASP A 47 -2.58 2.57 15.99
N LEU A 48 -2.83 1.70 15.04
CA LEU A 48 -1.80 0.84 14.50
C LEU A 48 -0.85 1.71 13.64
N GLU A 49 0.42 1.80 14.05
CA GLU A 49 1.31 2.94 13.71
C GLU A 49 1.66 3.18 12.23
N THR A 50 1.46 2.22 11.31
CA THR A 50 1.67 2.45 9.85
C THR A 50 1.13 1.27 9.04
N ALA A 51 1.38 0.07 9.54
CA ALA A 51 0.98 -1.17 8.89
C ALA A 51 -0.54 -1.27 8.73
N SER A 52 -1.36 -0.76 9.65
CA SER A 52 -2.82 -0.82 9.53
C SER A 52 -3.40 0.07 8.45
N SER A 53 -2.80 1.24 8.17
CA SER A 53 -3.32 2.08 7.08
C SER A 53 -3.05 1.38 5.76
N VAL A 54 -1.82 0.90 5.58
CA VAL A 54 -1.45 0.06 4.43
C VAL A 54 -2.37 -1.16 4.34
N ILE A 55 -2.58 -1.86 5.44
CA ILE A 55 -3.43 -3.04 5.50
C ILE A 55 -4.90 -2.68 5.18
N ARG A 56 -5.43 -1.56 5.70
CA ARG A 56 -6.79 -1.06 5.41
C ARG A 56 -6.96 -0.65 3.95
N ASP A 57 -5.97 0.03 3.40
CA ASP A 57 -6.02 0.60 2.06
C ASP A 57 -5.75 -0.51 1.01
N LEU A 58 -5.00 -1.56 1.38
CA LEU A 58 -4.78 -2.76 0.57
C LEU A 58 -5.85 -3.84 0.77
N PHE A 59 -6.84 -3.67 1.67
CA PHE A 59 -7.95 -4.63 1.81
C PHE A 59 -8.96 -4.52 0.66
N SER A 60 -8.50 -4.82 -0.55
CA SER A 60 -9.37 -5.28 -1.64
C SER A 60 -9.50 -6.80 -1.59
N SER A 61 -10.56 -7.32 -2.21
CA SER A 61 -10.76 -8.76 -2.43
C SER A 61 -9.61 -9.44 -3.18
N ASP A 62 -8.79 -8.64 -3.85
CA ASP A 62 -7.76 -9.07 -4.79
C ASP A 62 -6.45 -9.45 -4.08
N VAL A 63 -6.31 -9.15 -2.78
CA VAL A 63 -5.14 -9.56 -2.01
C VAL A 63 -5.23 -11.03 -1.63
N GLU A 64 -4.45 -11.86 -2.31
CA GLU A 64 -4.40 -13.31 -2.07
C GLU A 64 -3.74 -13.67 -0.73
N LYS A 65 -2.71 -12.92 -0.31
CA LYS A 65 -1.88 -13.27 0.84
C LYS A 65 -1.25 -12.06 1.51
N ILE A 66 -1.22 -12.05 2.84
CA ILE A 66 -0.53 -11.06 3.67
C ILE A 66 0.56 -11.79 4.45
N VAL A 67 1.80 -11.37 4.31
CA VAL A 67 2.95 -12.03 4.94
C VAL A 67 3.66 -11.06 5.87
N ILE A 68 3.89 -11.45 7.12
CA ILE A 68 4.53 -10.61 8.15
C ILE A 68 5.62 -11.41 8.86
N ASP A 69 6.82 -10.85 8.97
CA ASP A 69 8.00 -11.44 9.65
C ASP A 69 8.14 -11.00 11.13
N SER A 70 7.48 -9.91 11.53
CA SER A 70 7.40 -9.45 12.92
C SER A 70 6.27 -10.11 13.70
N LYS A 71 6.63 -10.90 14.72
CA LYS A 71 5.66 -11.59 15.59
C LYS A 71 4.70 -10.63 16.30
N LYS A 72 5.19 -9.46 16.73
CA LYS A 72 4.38 -8.41 17.38
C LYS A 72 3.34 -7.88 16.40
N LEU A 73 3.77 -7.59 15.17
CA LEU A 73 2.90 -7.04 14.14
C LEU A 73 1.88 -8.06 13.65
N TYR A 74 2.30 -9.32 13.43
CA TYR A 74 1.40 -10.42 13.06
C TYR A 74 0.22 -10.55 14.03
N ARG A 75 0.50 -10.58 15.34
CA ARG A 75 -0.56 -10.67 16.36
C ARG A 75 -1.50 -9.47 16.33
N LYS A 76 -0.96 -8.25 16.23
CA LYS A 76 -1.76 -7.02 16.14
C LYS A 76 -2.65 -7.05 14.88
N THR A 77 -2.10 -7.43 13.73
CA THR A 77 -2.82 -7.54 12.47
C THR A 77 -3.88 -8.64 12.50
N GLN A 78 -3.58 -9.79 13.09
CA GLN A 78 -4.53 -10.89 13.23
C GLN A 78 -5.77 -10.47 14.03
N THR A 79 -5.58 -9.87 15.22
CA THR A 79 -6.69 -9.38 16.03
C THR A 79 -7.52 -8.34 15.28
N TYR A 80 -6.88 -7.42 14.56
CA TYR A 80 -7.58 -6.44 13.74
C TYR A 80 -8.40 -7.07 12.61
N LEU A 81 -7.82 -8.08 11.94
CA LEU A 81 -8.47 -8.81 10.85
C LEU A 81 -9.68 -9.60 11.32
N GLU A 82 -9.59 -10.27 12.46
CA GLU A 82 -10.71 -10.98 13.07
C GLU A 82 -11.87 -10.03 13.41
N GLU A 83 -11.59 -8.78 13.75
CA GLU A 83 -12.62 -7.76 14.01
C GLU A 83 -13.24 -7.14 12.75
N VAL A 84 -12.43 -6.90 11.71
CA VAL A 84 -12.84 -6.08 10.55
C VAL A 84 -13.22 -6.93 9.34
N SER A 85 -12.50 -8.01 9.08
CA SER A 85 -12.75 -8.90 7.94
C SER A 85 -12.24 -10.32 8.23
N PRO A 86 -13.07 -11.16 8.86
CA PRO A 86 -12.69 -12.54 9.20
C PRO A 86 -12.22 -13.36 7.98
N ASN A 87 -12.79 -13.09 6.80
CA ASN A 87 -12.42 -13.77 5.54
C ASN A 87 -10.97 -13.47 5.10
N MET A 88 -10.42 -12.32 5.51
CA MET A 88 -9.04 -11.95 5.23
C MET A 88 -8.06 -12.46 6.30
N ALA A 89 -8.55 -12.79 7.51
CA ALA A 89 -7.74 -13.34 8.59
C ALA A 89 -7.07 -14.67 8.19
N SER A 90 -7.76 -15.49 7.38
CA SER A 90 -7.21 -16.75 6.85
C SER A 90 -6.08 -16.57 5.82
N ARG A 91 -5.89 -15.35 5.29
CA ARG A 91 -4.84 -15.01 4.31
C ARG A 91 -3.57 -14.46 4.97
N LEU A 92 -3.55 -14.36 6.30
CA LEU A 92 -2.44 -13.81 7.08
C LEU A 92 -1.44 -14.90 7.51
N ASP A 93 -0.24 -14.85 6.95
CA ASP A 93 0.85 -15.78 7.25
C ASP A 93 1.99 -15.14 8.04
N TYR A 94 2.44 -15.86 9.07
CA TYR A 94 3.64 -15.49 9.81
C TYR A 94 4.88 -16.07 9.13
N TYR A 95 5.76 -15.21 8.64
CA TYR A 95 7.01 -15.58 8.02
C TYR A 95 8.04 -15.99 9.09
N LYS A 96 8.45 -17.26 9.07
CA LYS A 96 9.29 -17.89 10.10
C LYS A 96 10.70 -18.24 9.61
N LEU A 97 10.99 -18.04 8.34
CA LEU A 97 12.30 -18.39 7.78
C LEU A 97 13.36 -17.40 8.25
N LYS A 98 14.61 -17.85 8.26
CA LYS A 98 15.76 -17.01 8.63
C LYS A 98 16.13 -16.02 7.52
N THR A 99 15.88 -16.40 6.27
CA THR A 99 16.09 -15.53 5.11
C THR A 99 15.20 -14.31 5.22
N PRO A 100 15.66 -13.09 4.91
CA PRO A 100 14.80 -11.91 4.85
C PRO A 100 13.57 -12.13 3.97
N ILE A 101 12.42 -11.58 4.39
CA ILE A 101 11.13 -11.80 3.72
C ILE A 101 11.16 -11.43 2.23
N PHE A 102 11.77 -10.30 1.88
CA PHE A 102 11.85 -9.82 0.49
C PHE A 102 12.75 -10.70 -0.39
N GLU A 103 13.85 -11.20 0.15
CA GLU A 103 14.71 -12.19 -0.50
C GLU A 103 13.96 -13.51 -0.70
N GLY A 104 13.28 -14.01 0.34
CA GLY A 104 12.49 -15.24 0.26
C GLY A 104 11.29 -15.15 -0.70
N MET A 105 10.80 -13.95 -0.97
CA MET A 105 9.75 -13.67 -1.95
C MET A 105 10.30 -13.36 -3.36
N GLY A 106 11.63 -13.25 -3.52
CA GLY A 106 12.27 -12.95 -4.80
C GLY A 106 12.07 -11.52 -5.29
N ILE A 107 11.75 -10.57 -4.40
CA ILE A 107 11.47 -9.17 -4.77
C ILE A 107 12.56 -8.18 -4.35
N GLU A 108 13.60 -8.64 -3.62
CA GLU A 108 14.70 -7.81 -3.14
C GLU A 108 15.37 -7.01 -4.27
N ASP A 109 15.70 -7.68 -5.38
CA ASP A 109 16.35 -7.04 -6.53
C ASP A 109 15.45 -5.99 -7.20
N ASP A 110 14.15 -6.23 -7.23
CA ASP A 110 13.19 -5.30 -7.84
C ASP A 110 12.97 -4.08 -6.96
N ILE A 111 12.94 -4.25 -5.63
CA ILE A 111 12.96 -3.14 -4.67
C ILE A 111 14.27 -2.34 -4.81
N ALA A 112 15.41 -3.01 -4.91
CA ALA A 112 16.70 -2.35 -5.08
C ALA A 112 16.78 -1.57 -6.41
N LYS A 113 16.21 -2.09 -7.51
CA LYS A 113 16.06 -1.34 -8.77
C LYS A 113 15.12 -0.15 -8.61
N LEU A 114 14.03 -0.33 -7.89
CA LEU A 114 13.06 0.73 -7.63
C LEU A 114 13.67 1.88 -6.85
N LEU A 115 14.60 1.66 -5.94
CA LEU A 115 15.21 2.75 -5.17
C LEU A 115 16.24 3.56 -5.97
N ARG A 116 16.64 3.12 -7.16
CA ARG A 116 17.63 3.83 -7.99
C ARG A 116 17.00 5.04 -8.67
N PRO A 117 17.66 6.21 -8.71
CA PRO A 117 17.14 7.37 -9.45
C PRO A 117 16.79 7.05 -10.91
N LYS A 118 17.57 6.16 -11.54
CA LYS A 118 17.42 5.70 -12.92
C LYS A 118 16.73 4.33 -12.99
N VAL A 119 15.61 4.27 -13.69
CA VAL A 119 14.84 3.03 -13.92
C VAL A 119 14.87 2.67 -15.40
N TRP A 120 15.35 1.45 -15.71
CA TRP A 120 15.45 0.96 -17.07
C TRP A 120 14.17 0.24 -17.51
N LEU A 121 13.75 0.48 -18.74
CA LEU A 121 12.69 -0.22 -19.43
C LEU A 121 13.27 -1.41 -20.22
N LYS A 122 12.46 -2.45 -20.45
CA LYS A 122 12.83 -3.61 -21.29
C LYS A 122 13.24 -3.21 -22.71
N SER A 123 12.77 -2.06 -23.18
CA SER A 123 13.11 -1.48 -24.48
C SER A 123 14.52 -0.87 -24.56
N GLY A 124 15.26 -0.78 -23.46
CA GLY A 124 16.55 -0.11 -23.39
C GLY A 124 16.47 1.42 -23.21
N ALA A 125 15.26 1.95 -23.13
CA ALA A 125 14.98 3.28 -22.62
C ALA A 125 15.03 3.32 -21.09
N TYR A 126 15.04 4.51 -20.52
CA TYR A 126 15.03 4.67 -19.06
C TYR A 126 14.36 5.98 -18.66
N PHE A 127 13.92 6.07 -17.42
CA PHE A 127 13.52 7.34 -16.82
C PHE A 127 14.35 7.64 -15.57
N ILE A 128 14.54 8.94 -15.32
CA ILE A 128 15.20 9.47 -14.13
C ILE A 128 14.13 10.16 -13.30
N ILE A 129 14.06 9.81 -12.01
CA ILE A 129 13.15 10.43 -11.06
C ILE A 129 13.97 11.25 -10.07
N GLU A 130 13.75 12.56 -10.07
CA GLU A 130 14.40 13.50 -9.15
C GLU A 130 13.36 14.21 -8.30
N LYS A 131 13.59 14.23 -6.99
CA LYS A 131 12.76 14.98 -6.05
C LYS A 131 13.40 16.35 -5.82
N THR A 132 12.64 17.40 -6.11
CA THR A 132 13.02 18.79 -5.79
C THR A 132 12.17 19.29 -4.61
N GLU A 133 12.36 20.53 -4.20
CA GLU A 133 11.68 21.11 -3.03
C GLU A 133 10.16 21.16 -3.18
N ALA A 134 9.66 21.44 -4.38
CA ALA A 134 8.23 21.65 -4.64
C ALA A 134 7.60 20.59 -5.54
N MET A 135 8.40 19.76 -6.22
CA MET A 135 7.88 18.80 -7.21
C MET A 135 8.82 17.63 -7.45
N VAL A 136 8.25 16.57 -8.02
CA VAL A 136 8.98 15.42 -8.54
C VAL A 136 9.09 15.55 -10.05
N VAL A 137 10.31 15.54 -10.56
CA VAL A 137 10.59 15.59 -12.00
C VAL A 137 10.87 14.18 -12.49
N VAL A 138 10.15 13.75 -13.52
CA VAL A 138 10.37 12.48 -14.20
C VAL A 138 10.83 12.76 -15.62
N ASP A 139 12.10 12.50 -15.90
CA ASP A 139 12.70 12.65 -17.23
C ASP A 139 12.75 11.30 -17.95
N VAL A 140 12.29 11.23 -19.20
CA VAL A 140 12.17 9.99 -19.97
C VAL A 140 13.13 10.03 -21.16
N ASN A 141 14.07 9.10 -21.18
CA ASN A 141 15.14 9.02 -22.16
C ASN A 141 15.00 7.76 -23.03
N SER A 142 15.18 7.90 -24.34
CA SER A 142 15.15 6.78 -25.29
C SER A 142 16.35 5.83 -25.12
N GLY A 143 17.48 6.29 -24.59
CA GLY A 143 18.64 5.44 -24.35
C GLY A 143 19.10 4.70 -25.61
N ARG A 144 19.18 3.35 -25.56
CA ARG A 144 19.53 2.50 -26.72
C ARG A 144 18.31 2.11 -27.58
N PHE A 145 17.14 2.64 -27.29
CA PHE A 145 15.93 2.34 -28.05
C PHE A 145 16.01 2.97 -29.45
N VAL A 146 16.45 2.18 -30.42
CA VAL A 146 16.39 2.51 -31.85
C VAL A 146 15.17 1.81 -32.41
N GLY A 147 14.02 2.47 -32.37
CA GLY A 147 12.81 1.91 -32.98
C GLY A 147 12.95 1.86 -34.50
N LYS A 148 12.46 0.77 -35.11
CA LYS A 148 12.53 0.53 -36.57
C LYS A 148 11.64 1.47 -37.43
N LYS A 149 10.95 2.43 -36.80
CA LYS A 149 9.98 3.35 -37.42
C LYS A 149 10.33 4.80 -37.11
N GLY A 150 9.61 5.76 -37.72
CA GLY A 150 9.83 7.20 -37.56
C GLY A 150 9.81 7.69 -36.11
N HIS A 151 10.45 8.83 -35.87
CA HIS A 151 10.72 9.38 -34.53
C HIS A 151 9.47 9.54 -33.65
N GLU A 152 8.34 9.99 -34.22
CA GLU A 152 7.09 10.23 -33.47
C GLU A 152 6.46 8.96 -32.91
N GLU A 153 6.42 7.86 -33.68
CA GLU A 153 5.82 6.60 -33.21
C GLU A 153 6.67 5.96 -32.10
N ASN A 154 8.00 6.17 -32.15
CA ASN A 154 8.92 5.72 -31.12
C ASN A 154 8.76 6.52 -29.82
N LEU A 155 8.57 7.84 -29.91
CA LEU A 155 8.25 8.70 -28.76
C LEU A 155 6.92 8.31 -28.12
N LEU A 156 5.88 8.08 -28.90
CA LEU A 156 4.57 7.67 -28.38
C LEU A 156 4.64 6.32 -27.64
N LYS A 157 5.37 5.35 -28.19
CA LYS A 157 5.60 4.04 -27.53
C LYS A 157 6.38 4.18 -26.25
N LEU A 158 7.37 5.08 -26.23
CA LEU A 158 8.17 5.39 -25.04
C LEU A 158 7.28 5.96 -23.93
N THR A 159 6.47 6.97 -24.24
CA THR A 159 5.56 7.61 -23.28
C THR A 159 4.54 6.61 -22.74
N ARG A 160 3.95 5.77 -23.60
CA ARG A 160 2.99 4.74 -23.19
C ARG A 160 3.62 3.63 -22.32
N SER A 161 4.86 3.27 -22.59
CA SER A 161 5.59 2.30 -21.76
C SER A 161 5.94 2.89 -20.39
N SER A 162 6.19 4.20 -20.36
CA SER A 162 6.51 4.96 -19.14
C SER A 162 5.28 5.16 -18.26
N THR A 163 4.09 5.40 -18.84
CA THR A 163 2.82 5.42 -18.08
C THR A 163 2.46 4.04 -17.50
N GLY A 164 2.82 2.95 -18.18
CA GLY A 164 2.75 1.60 -17.61
C GLY A 164 3.71 1.37 -16.41
N SER A 165 4.65 2.28 -16.19
CA SER A 165 5.59 2.28 -15.06
C SER A 165 5.18 3.22 -13.92
N SER A 166 3.91 3.66 -13.89
CA SER A 166 3.35 4.50 -12.81
C SER A 166 3.50 3.90 -11.41
N TRP A 167 3.61 2.57 -11.31
CA TRP A 167 3.92 1.86 -10.08
C TRP A 167 5.20 2.36 -9.40
N ALA A 168 6.19 2.87 -10.16
CA ALA A 168 7.42 3.42 -9.59
C ALA A 168 7.20 4.72 -8.80
N ILE A 169 6.18 5.51 -9.16
CA ILE A 169 5.76 6.72 -8.43
C ILE A 169 5.00 6.29 -7.17
N THR A 170 4.06 5.34 -7.30
CA THR A 170 3.29 4.79 -6.18
C THR A 170 4.19 4.15 -5.11
N LEU A 171 5.13 3.30 -5.51
CA LEU A 171 5.99 2.57 -4.58
C LEU A 171 7.08 3.45 -3.93
N ARG A 172 7.30 4.67 -4.44
CA ARG A 172 8.21 5.65 -3.82
C ARG A 172 7.48 6.69 -2.97
N ASP A 173 6.16 6.53 -2.80
CA ASP A 173 5.30 7.46 -2.06
C ASP A 173 5.50 8.92 -2.50
N LEU A 174 5.67 9.12 -3.80
CA LEU A 174 5.88 10.44 -4.38
C LEU A 174 4.53 11.15 -4.44
N SER A 175 4.27 11.97 -3.42
CA SER A 175 3.12 12.86 -3.33
C SER A 175 3.58 14.31 -3.42
N GLY A 176 2.82 15.11 -4.18
CA GLY A 176 3.06 16.52 -4.50
C GLY A 176 2.03 17.01 -5.48
#